data_AF-A0A3C0Y5E3-F1
#
_entry.id   AF-A0A3C0Y5E3-F1
#
_cell.length_a   1.000
_cell.length_b   1.000
_cell.length_c   1.000
_cell.angle_alpha   90.00
_cell.angle_beta   90.00
_cell.angle_gamma   90.00
#
_symmetry.space_group_name_H-M   'P 1'
#
loop_
_entity.id
_entity.type
_entity.pdbx_description
1 polymer ?
#
loop_
_entity_poly.entity_id
_entity_poly.type
_entity_poly.pdbx_seq_one_letter_code
_entity_poly.pdbx_strand_id
1 'polypeptide(L)'
;MQGGFVGAETVDTCLREPAKAASALAHFDQQVRLGPKEFSWFIYRVTNPAMRDMFMGPSNVWRVKEALLSMLAGDIFGKTPIWRSLAALKAIFYIASAWNFKRSWQAMRLRKANIRVVEDAGSSAR
;
A
#
# COMPACT_ATOMS: atom_id res chain seq x y z
N MET A 1 -4.20 15.16 4.33
CA MET A 1 -4.83 16.44 3.93
C MET A 1 -5.83 16.28 2.80
N GLN A 2 -5.57 15.48 1.76
CA GLN A 2 -6.49 15.32 0.62
C GLN A 2 -7.94 14.95 0.98
N GLY A 3 -8.15 14.02 1.91
CA GLY A 3 -9.50 13.65 2.36
C GLY A 3 -10.30 14.81 2.97
N GLY A 4 -9.63 15.81 3.56
CA GLY A 4 -10.29 17.01 4.09
C GLY A 4 -10.82 17.92 2.99
N PHE A 5 -10.06 18.10 1.90
CA PHE A 5 -10.49 18.90 0.75
C PHE A 5 -11.67 18.26 0.01
N VAL A 6 -11.56 16.96 -0.30
CA VAL A 6 -12.65 16.22 -0.98
C VAL A 6 -13.89 16.17 -0.08
N GLY A 7 -13.72 16.03 1.23
CA GLY A 7 -14.82 16.07 2.20
C GLY A 7 -15.54 17.42 2.23
N ALA A 8 -14.79 18.53 2.23
CA ALA A 8 -15.38 19.87 2.24
C ALA A 8 -16.19 20.15 0.96
N GLU A 9 -15.64 19.78 -0.20
CA GLU A 9 -16.33 19.91 -1.51
C GLU A 9 -17.59 19.04 -1.58
N THR A 10 -17.54 17.84 -1.01
CA THR A 10 -18.69 16.94 -0.94
C THR A 10 -19.80 17.53 -0.07
N VAL A 11 -19.46 18.08 1.09
CA VAL A 11 -20.43 18.73 1.99
C VAL A 11 -21.03 19.98 1.33
N ASP A 12 -20.22 20.82 0.68
CA ASP A 12 -20.71 22.00 -0.03
C ASP A 12 -21.68 21.60 -1.17
N THR A 13 -21.35 20.55 -1.94
CA THR A 13 -22.22 20.03 -3.01
C THR A 13 -23.53 19.48 -2.45
N CYS A 14 -23.49 18.72 -1.35
CA CYS A 14 -24.69 18.18 -0.70
C CYS A 14 -25.62 19.29 -0.18
N LEU A 15 -25.07 20.41 0.30
CA LEU A 15 -25.84 21.54 0.84
C LEU A 15 -26.40 22.45 -0.27
N ARG A 16 -25.66 22.68 -1.36
CA ARG A 16 -26.10 23.52 -2.49
C ARG A 16 -26.99 22.79 -3.48
N GLU A 17 -26.70 21.52 -3.74
CA GLU A 17 -27.31 20.72 -4.80
C GLU A 17 -27.74 19.34 -4.27
N PRO A 18 -28.82 19.27 -3.46
CA PRO A 18 -29.24 18.01 -2.81
C PRO A 18 -29.57 16.89 -3.82
N ALA A 19 -29.99 17.23 -5.04
CA ALA A 19 -30.20 16.26 -6.11
C ALA A 19 -28.91 15.53 -6.55
N LYS A 20 -27.73 16.12 -6.32
CA LYS A 20 -26.41 15.54 -6.61
C LYS A 20 -25.71 14.97 -5.37
N ALA A 21 -26.35 15.00 -4.20
CA ALA A 21 -25.73 14.55 -2.95
C ALA A 21 -25.28 13.08 -3.01
N ALA A 22 -26.09 12.20 -3.60
CA ALA A 22 -25.77 10.78 -3.72
C ALA A 22 -24.53 10.53 -4.59
N SER A 23 -24.37 11.26 -5.70
CA SER A 23 -23.20 11.12 -6.57
C SER A 23 -21.96 11.74 -5.94
N ALA A 24 -22.09 12.88 -5.25
CA ALA A 24 -20.99 13.51 -4.53
C ALA A 24 -20.44 12.59 -3.41
N LEU A 25 -21.33 11.98 -2.62
CA LEU A 25 -20.95 11.02 -1.58
C LEU A 25 -20.31 9.75 -2.15
N ALA A 26 -20.79 9.25 -3.29
CA ALA A 26 -20.19 8.09 -3.96
C ALA A 26 -18.77 8.39 -4.48
N HIS A 27 -18.54 9.60 -5.02
CA HIS A 27 -17.22 10.04 -5.42
C HIS A 27 -16.27 10.16 -4.22
N PHE A 28 -16.74 10.73 -3.11
CA PHE A 28 -15.98 10.79 -1.87
C PHE A 28 -15.58 9.40 -1.36
N ASP A 29 -16.52 8.44 -1.32
CA ASP A 29 -16.22 7.06 -0.89
C ASP A 29 -15.12 6.42 -1.75
N GLN A 30 -15.20 6.57 -3.08
CA GLN A 30 -14.16 6.04 -3.97
C GLN A 30 -12.79 6.65 -3.67
N GLN A 31 -12.71 7.98 -3.56
CA GLN A 31 -11.44 8.67 -3.31
C GLN A 31 -10.83 8.32 -1.95
N VAL A 32 -11.66 8.26 -0.91
CA VAL A 32 -11.21 7.94 0.45
C VAL A 32 -10.74 6.49 0.55
N ARG A 33 -11.34 5.55 -0.21
CA ARG A 33 -10.96 4.13 -0.17
C ARG A 33 -9.75 3.80 -1.04
N LEU A 34 -9.50 4.56 -2.10
CA LEU A 34 -8.37 4.34 -3.03
C LEU A 34 -7.01 4.39 -2.30
N GLY A 35 -6.74 5.47 -1.55
CA GLY A 35 -5.47 5.65 -0.85
C GLY A 35 -5.14 4.51 0.12
N PRO A 36 -5.97 4.25 1.15
CA PRO A 36 -5.73 3.19 2.13
C PRO A 36 -5.59 1.81 1.51
N LYS A 37 -6.33 1.49 0.44
CA LYS A 37 -6.23 0.18 -0.25
C LYS A 37 -4.85 -0.04 -0.84
N GLU A 38 -4.33 0.96 -1.54
CA GLU A 38 -3.01 0.88 -2.17
C GLU A 38 -1.90 0.90 -1.12
N PHE A 39 -1.95 1.85 -0.18
CA PHE A 39 -0.97 1.91 0.92
C PHE A 39 -0.94 0.64 1.76
N SER A 40 -2.09 0.09 2.12
CA SER A 40 -2.16 -1.18 2.89
C SER A 40 -1.57 -2.34 2.10
N TRP A 41 -1.84 -2.42 0.80
CA TRP A 41 -1.24 -3.47 -0.05
C TRP A 41 0.28 -3.42 0.01
N PHE A 42 0.88 -2.22 -0.06
CA PHE A 42 2.31 -2.01 0.02
C PHE A 42 2.87 -2.31 1.42
N ILE A 43 2.31 -1.69 2.47
CA ILE A 43 2.78 -1.84 3.86
C ILE A 43 2.83 -3.31 4.28
N TYR A 44 1.81 -4.09 3.92
CA TYR A 44 1.79 -5.51 4.25
C TYR A 44 2.76 -6.36 3.43
N ARG A 45 3.19 -5.91 2.25
CA ARG A 45 4.03 -6.69 1.32
C ARG A 45 5.48 -6.24 1.27
N VAL A 46 5.82 -5.07 1.80
CA VAL A 46 7.19 -4.54 1.80
C VAL A 46 8.18 -5.49 2.49
N THR A 47 7.71 -6.30 3.45
CA THR A 47 8.54 -7.27 4.18
C THR A 47 8.74 -8.61 3.45
N ASN A 48 8.14 -8.78 2.26
CA ASN A 48 8.31 -9.95 1.41
C ASN A 48 9.69 -9.89 0.73
N PRO A 49 10.48 -10.98 0.73
CA PRO A 49 11.79 -11.01 0.06
C PRO A 49 11.74 -10.58 -1.40
N ALA A 50 10.66 -10.86 -2.14
CA ALA A 50 10.51 -10.38 -3.52
C ALA A 50 10.48 -8.84 -3.63
N MET A 51 9.80 -8.15 -2.70
CA MET A 51 9.78 -6.68 -2.65
C MET A 51 11.15 -6.12 -2.26
N ARG A 52 11.84 -6.79 -1.32
CA ARG A 52 13.21 -6.43 -0.93
C ARG A 52 14.19 -6.55 -2.10
N ASP A 53 14.12 -7.65 -2.85
CA ASP A 53 14.98 -7.90 -4.00
C ASP A 53 14.70 -6.90 -5.13
N MET A 54 13.44 -6.52 -5.34
CA MET A 54 13.08 -5.44 -6.27
C MET A 54 13.64 -4.07 -5.84
N PHE A 55 13.82 -3.83 -4.54
CA PHE A 55 14.40 -2.58 -4.04
C PHE A 55 15.93 -2.58 -4.11
N MET A 56 16.56 -3.70 -3.74
CA MET A 56 18.02 -3.85 -3.67
C MET A 56 18.67 -4.23 -5.01
N GLY A 57 17.90 -4.68 -6.00
CA GLY A 57 18.38 -4.96 -7.35
C GLY A 57 18.83 -3.68 -8.10
N PRO A 58 19.93 -3.74 -8.88
CA PRO A 58 20.45 -2.57 -9.60
C PRO A 58 19.60 -2.16 -10.81
N SER A 59 18.67 -3.00 -11.28
CA SER A 59 17.89 -2.75 -12.49
C SER A 59 16.58 -2.03 -12.19
N ASN A 60 16.40 -0.84 -12.77
CA ASN A 60 15.16 -0.07 -12.69
C ASN A 60 14.13 -0.58 -13.72
N VAL A 61 13.91 -1.89 -13.74
CA VAL A 61 13.02 -2.54 -14.72
C VAL A 61 11.62 -1.94 -14.54
N TRP A 62 11.04 -1.40 -15.61
CA TRP A 62 9.68 -0.83 -15.63
C TRP A 62 9.40 0.37 -14.69
N ARG A 63 10.41 1.13 -14.26
CA ARG A 63 10.25 2.33 -13.39
C ARG A 63 9.59 2.02 -12.04
N VAL A 64 9.79 0.80 -11.55
CA VAL A 64 9.21 0.30 -10.30
C VAL A 64 9.66 1.11 -9.08
N LYS A 65 10.93 1.53 -9.02
CA LYS A 65 11.43 2.36 -7.91
C LYS A 65 10.78 3.74 -7.89
N GLU A 66 10.57 4.34 -9.07
CA GLU A 66 9.87 5.61 -9.19
C GLU A 66 8.40 5.50 -8.75
N ALA A 67 7.72 4.41 -9.09
CA ALA A 67 6.35 4.16 -8.65
C ALA A 67 6.26 4.05 -7.13
N LEU A 68 7.21 3.37 -6.49
CA LEU A 68 7.29 3.25 -5.03
C LEU A 68 7.58 4.58 -4.36
N LEU A 69 8.54 5.36 -4.89
CA LEU A 69 8.87 6.67 -4.36
C LEU A 69 7.69 7.66 -4.51
N SER A 70 7.02 7.64 -5.66
CA SER A 70 5.83 8.45 -5.94
C SER A 70 4.63 8.03 -5.05
N MET A 71 4.46 6.74 -4.81
CA MET A 71 3.49 6.21 -3.86
C MET A 71 3.77 6.72 -2.44
N LEU A 72 5.01 6.58 -1.96
CA LEU A 72 5.44 7.07 -0.64
C LEU A 72 5.35 8.58 -0.50
N ALA A 73 5.55 9.31 -1.61
CA ALA A 73 5.36 10.76 -1.67
C ALA A 73 3.87 11.17 -1.63
N GLY A 74 2.93 10.22 -1.69
CA GLY A 74 1.50 10.50 -1.61
C GLY A 74 0.86 10.94 -2.93
N ASP A 75 1.55 10.76 -4.07
CA ASP A 75 1.07 11.16 -5.40
C ASP A 75 -0.03 10.22 -5.96
N ILE A 76 -0.55 9.30 -5.13
CA ILE A 76 -1.67 8.40 -5.47
C ILE A 76 -2.93 9.18 -5.89
N PHE A 77 -3.07 10.43 -5.44
CA PHE A 77 -4.19 11.32 -5.74
C PHE A 77 -3.93 12.28 -6.92
N GLY A 78 -2.75 12.22 -7.56
CA GLY A 78 -2.33 13.09 -8.67
C GLY A 78 -2.72 12.58 -10.06
N LYS A 79 -2.48 13.40 -11.10
CA LYS A 79 -2.70 13.07 -12.53
C LYS A 79 -1.50 12.38 -13.20
N THR A 80 -0.43 12.14 -12.46
CA THR A 80 0.78 11.49 -12.97
C THR A 80 0.48 10.04 -13.35
N PRO A 81 1.11 9.50 -14.42
CA PRO A 81 0.83 8.16 -14.94
C PRO A 81 1.41 7.04 -14.08
N ILE A 82 1.29 7.13 -12.76
CA ILE A 82 1.85 6.19 -11.78
C ILE A 82 1.09 4.87 -11.83
N TRP A 83 -0.19 4.87 -12.19
CA TRP A 83 -1.04 3.68 -12.25
C TRP A 83 -0.48 2.56 -13.12
N ARG A 84 0.16 2.90 -14.25
CA ARG A 84 0.80 1.91 -15.14
C ARG A 84 2.02 1.28 -14.46
N SER A 85 2.82 2.10 -13.79
CA SER A 85 4.01 1.63 -13.07
C SER A 85 3.64 0.88 -11.78
N LEU A 86 2.54 1.26 -11.11
CA LEU A 86 1.96 0.56 -9.96
C LEU A 86 1.40 -0.81 -10.39
N ALA A 87 0.75 -0.88 -11.54
CA ALA A 87 0.29 -2.13 -12.13
C ALA A 87 1.48 -3.03 -12.50
N ALA A 88 2.55 -2.47 -13.09
CA ALA A 88 3.79 -3.19 -13.37
C ALA A 88 4.46 -3.71 -12.08
N LEU A 89 4.53 -2.88 -11.03
CA LEU A 89 5.00 -3.28 -9.70
C LEU A 89 4.20 -4.47 -9.17
N LYS A 90 2.86 -4.41 -9.20
CA LYS A 90 1.99 -5.51 -8.78
C LYS A 90 2.22 -6.76 -9.63
N ALA A 91 2.31 -6.63 -10.95
CA ALA A 91 2.53 -7.75 -11.86
C ALA A 91 3.86 -8.45 -11.59
N ILE A 92 4.95 -7.68 -11.48
CA ILE A 92 6.28 -8.21 -11.15
C ILE A 92 6.26 -8.84 -9.76
N PHE A 93 5.59 -8.22 -8.77
CA PHE A 93 5.42 -8.81 -7.44
C PHE A 93 4.73 -10.17 -7.52
N TYR A 94 3.62 -10.30 -8.25
CA TYR A 94 2.89 -11.56 -8.36
C TYR A 94 3.70 -12.62 -9.12
N ILE A 95 4.38 -12.23 -10.21
CA ILE A 95 5.26 -13.13 -10.98
C ILE A 95 6.44 -13.60 -10.12
N ALA A 96 7.14 -12.67 -9.46
CA ALA A 96 8.26 -12.98 -8.58
C ALA A 96 7.84 -13.77 -7.35
N SER A 97 6.67 -13.48 -6.78
CA SER A 97 6.12 -14.22 -5.64
C SER A 97 5.65 -15.63 -6.05
N ALA A 98 5.19 -15.82 -7.29
CA ALA A 98 4.88 -17.13 -7.84
C ALA A 98 6.17 -17.94 -8.10
N TRP A 99 7.20 -17.30 -8.65
CA TRP A 99 8.50 -17.94 -8.91
C TRP A 99 9.25 -18.28 -7.61
N ASN A 100 9.19 -17.41 -6.61
CA ASN A 100 9.82 -17.60 -5.30
C ASN A 100 8.89 -18.28 -4.27
N PHE A 101 7.74 -18.84 -4.67
CA PHE A 101 6.79 -19.47 -3.75
C PHE A 101 7.44 -20.56 -2.87
N LYS A 102 8.40 -21.32 -3.41
CA LYS A 102 9.20 -22.30 -2.63
C LYS A 102 10.12 -21.66 -1.56
N ARG A 103 10.75 -20.52 -1.85
CA ARG A 103 11.69 -19.81 -0.94
C ARG A 103 10.97 -18.95 0.09
N SER A 104 9.90 -18.26 -0.32
CA SER A 104 9.05 -17.44 0.55
C SER A 104 8.27 -18.27 1.56
N TRP A 105 7.86 -19.50 1.21
CA TRP A 105 7.25 -20.44 2.17
C TRP A 105 8.27 -20.89 3.24
N GLN A 106 9.52 -21.17 2.86
CA GLN A 106 10.57 -21.50 3.83
C GLN A 106 10.88 -20.33 4.78
N ALA A 107 10.95 -19.10 4.27
CA ALA A 107 11.14 -17.89 5.10
C ALA A 107 9.95 -17.59 6.02
N MET A 108 8.70 -17.82 5.57
CA MET A 108 7.51 -17.74 6.43
C MET A 108 7.46 -18.82 7.51
N ARG A 109 7.88 -20.06 7.19
CA ARG A 109 8.02 -21.14 8.19
C ARG A 109 9.04 -20.78 9.26
N LEU A 110 10.18 -20.21 8.88
CA LEU A 110 11.21 -19.75 9.81
C LEU A 110 10.74 -18.56 10.66
N ARG A 111 9.97 -17.60 10.10
CA ARG A 111 9.40 -16.49 10.87
C ARG A 111 8.35 -16.95 11.90
N LYS A 112 7.50 -17.93 11.57
CA LYS A 112 6.58 -18.54 12.55
C LYS A 112 7.31 -19.23 13.70
N ALA A 113 8.47 -19.83 13.43
CA ALA A 113 9.29 -20.47 14.44
C ALA A 113 10.06 -19.48 15.34
N ASN A 114 10.26 -18.24 14.88
CA ASN A 114 11.05 -17.22 15.59
C ASN A 114 10.21 -16.19 16.36
N ILE A 115 8.89 -16.34 16.42
CA ILE A 115 8.05 -15.57 17.34
C ILE A 115 8.25 -16.18 18.73
N ARG A 116 9.34 -15.79 19.40
CA ARG A 116 9.45 -15.94 20.85
C ARG A 116 8.67 -14.78 21.47
N VAL A 117 7.63 -15.11 22.23
CA VAL A 117 7.10 -14.20 23.24
C VAL A 117 8.28 -13.94 24.18
N VAL A 118 8.79 -12.72 24.18
CA VAL A 118 9.72 -12.28 25.22
C VAL A 118 8.87 -12.25 26.48
N GLU A 119 9.01 -13.24 27.36
CA GLU A 119 8.50 -13.14 28.72
C GLU A 119 9.13 -11.90 29.35
N ASP A 120 8.26 -11.02 29.86
CA ASP A 120 8.66 -9.81 30.57
C ASP A 120 9.73 -10.15 31.61
N ALA A 121 10.89 -9.51 31.48
CA ALA A 121 11.95 -9.47 32.47
C ALA A 121 11.49 -8.64 33.69
N GLY A 122 10.44 -9.10 34.37
CA GLY A 122 9.78 -8.43 35.49
C GLY A 122 9.67 -9.27 36.77
N SER A 123 10.23 -10.48 36.83
CA SER A 123 10.11 -11.37 38.00
C SER A 123 11.40 -11.53 38.83
N SER A 124 12.42 -10.69 38.62
CA SER A 124 13.64 -10.67 39.46
C SER A 124 13.68 -9.48 40.43
N ALA A 125 12.55 -9.13 41.02
CA ALA A 125 12.51 -8.22 42.15
C ALA A 125 11.40 -8.65 43.11
N ARG A 126 11.67 -9.66 43.94
CA ARG A 126 11.06 -9.89 45.25
C ARG A 126 11.94 -10.83 46.06
#